data_AF-A0A9Q3PVM7-F1
#
_entry.id   AF-A0A9Q3PVM7-F1
#
_cell.length_a   1.000
_cell.length_b   1.000
_cell.length_c   1.000
_cell.angle_alpha   90.00
_cell.angle_beta   90.00
_cell.angle_gamma   90.00
#
_symmetry.space_group_name_H-M   'P 1'
#
loop_
_entity.id
_entity.type
_entity.pdbx_description
1 polymer ?
#
loop_
_entity_poly.entity_id
_entity_poly.type
_entity_poly.pdbx_seq_one_letter_code
_entity_poly.pdbx_strand_id
1 'polypeptide(L)'
;MTEERVKGYEELKNSLTNVPFLLITDWKLPFNLYIDACVEGLGAALHQTQIINDKPVEGPICFISRQIKPTEARYGASQIECLCLVWALEKLHYYLYGTVFDVITDCNAVKSLLNMKTPNRHMLRWQIAIQEYRGNMTIVHKSCNIHKNADGLSRWVL
;
A
#
# COMPACT_ATOMS: atom_id res chain seq x y z
N MET A 1 -23.34 16.14 11.61
CA MET A 1 -22.55 16.26 10.36
C MET A 1 -23.30 17.26 9.47
N THR A 2 -22.69 18.40 9.11
CA THR A 2 -23.37 19.45 8.32
C THR A 2 -23.51 19.03 6.85
N GLU A 3 -24.59 19.46 6.18
CA GLU A 3 -24.86 19.12 4.77
C GLU A 3 -23.70 19.50 3.83
N GLU A 4 -23.04 20.63 4.08
CA GLU A 4 -21.84 21.06 3.36
C GLU A 4 -20.68 20.06 3.45
N ARG A 5 -20.51 19.41 4.61
CA ARG A 5 -19.44 18.42 4.82
C ARG A 5 -19.74 17.11 4.09
N VAL A 6 -21.01 16.72 4.04
CA VAL A 6 -21.43 15.53 3.28
C VAL A 6 -21.24 15.76 1.78
N LYS A 7 -21.62 16.95 1.29
CA LYS A 7 -21.45 17.31 -0.11
C LYS A 7 -19.97 17.38 -0.53
N GLY A 8 -19.12 18.01 0.29
CA GLY A 8 -17.68 18.04 0.04
C GLY A 8 -17.03 16.64 0.07
N TYR A 9 -17.51 15.75 0.94
CA TYR A 9 -17.04 14.36 0.98
C TYR A 9 -17.43 13.58 -0.28
N GLU A 10 -18.69 13.70 -0.72
CA GLU A 10 -19.19 13.10 -1.96
C GLU A 10 -18.39 13.61 -3.19
N GLU A 11 -18.14 14.91 -3.28
CA GLU A 11 -17.34 15.52 -4.36
C GLU A 11 -15.89 15.02 -4.36
N LEU A 12 -15.27 14.88 -3.18
CA LEU A 12 -13.92 14.32 -3.05
C LEU A 12 -13.89 12.86 -3.50
N LYS A 13 -14.86 12.05 -3.05
CA LYS A 13 -14.97 10.64 -3.45
C LYS A 13 -15.17 10.50 -4.95
N ASN A 14 -16.05 11.30 -5.54
CA ASN A 14 -16.28 11.34 -6.99
C ASN A 14 -15.03 11.79 -7.75
N SER A 15 -14.27 12.75 -7.22
CA SER A 15 -13.02 13.19 -7.86
C SER A 15 -11.91 12.13 -7.81
N LEU A 16 -11.82 11.38 -6.72
CA LEU A 16 -10.82 10.30 -6.55
C LEU A 16 -11.16 9.04 -7.37
N THR A 17 -12.44 8.83 -7.69
CA THR A 17 -12.93 7.64 -8.41
C THR A 17 -13.12 7.87 -9.91
N ASN A 18 -13.08 9.12 -10.39
CA ASN A 18 -13.24 9.47 -11.80
C ASN A 18 -11.92 9.88 -12.48
N VAL A 19 -11.84 9.60 -13.78
CA VAL A 19 -10.77 10.07 -14.69
C VAL A 19 -10.82 11.61 -14.72
N PRO A 20 -9.70 12.34 -14.51
CA PRO A 20 -8.33 12.01 -14.93
C PRO A 20 -7.36 11.54 -13.83
N PHE A 21 -7.83 11.26 -12.61
CA PHE A 21 -6.93 10.99 -11.49
C PHE A 21 -6.36 9.57 -11.43
N LEU A 22 -7.03 8.57 -12.00
CA LEU A 22 -6.51 7.22 -12.11
C LEU A 22 -5.75 7.04 -13.43
N LEU A 23 -4.49 6.58 -13.35
CA LEU A 23 -3.67 6.27 -14.51
C LEU A 23 -4.00 4.88 -15.06
N ILE A 24 -4.02 4.77 -16.39
CA ILE A 24 -4.06 3.47 -17.09
C ILE A 24 -2.71 2.80 -16.89
N THR A 25 -2.67 1.52 -16.56
CA THR A 25 -1.41 0.80 -16.30
C THR A 25 -0.53 0.66 -17.55
N ASP A 26 0.77 0.96 -17.40
CA ASP A 26 1.80 0.61 -18.38
C ASP A 26 2.69 -0.49 -17.80
N TRP A 27 2.61 -1.70 -18.36
CA TRP A 27 3.33 -2.87 -17.89
C TRP A 27 4.86 -2.81 -18.10
N LYS A 28 5.37 -1.81 -18.85
CA LYS A 28 6.80 -1.63 -19.07
C LYS A 28 7.48 -0.79 -17.99
N LEU A 29 6.70 -0.07 -17.20
CA LEU A 29 7.19 0.85 -16.18
C LEU A 29 7.08 0.22 -14.79
N PRO A 30 8.01 0.54 -13.87
CA PRO A 30 7.95 0.03 -12.52
C PRO A 30 6.74 0.58 -11.75
N PHE A 31 6.27 -0.16 -10.76
CA PHE A 31 5.20 0.27 -9.86
C PHE A 31 5.73 0.81 -8.53
N ASN A 32 4.96 1.69 -7.91
CA ASN A 32 5.20 2.18 -6.56
C ASN A 32 4.04 1.73 -5.67
N LEU A 33 4.30 0.81 -4.74
CA LEU A 33 3.32 0.34 -3.77
C LEU A 33 3.49 1.07 -2.45
N TYR A 34 2.58 1.99 -2.14
CA TYR A 34 2.51 2.61 -0.82
C TYR A 34 1.67 1.73 0.10
N ILE A 35 2.21 1.38 1.25
CA ILE A 35 1.47 0.63 2.29
C ILE A 35 1.43 1.45 3.57
N ASP A 36 0.31 1.40 4.26
CA ASP A 36 0.16 2.00 5.57
C ASP A 36 -0.81 1.20 6.43
N ALA A 37 -0.52 1.06 7.71
CA ALA A 37 -1.31 0.24 8.58
C ALA A 37 -1.53 0.91 9.94
N CYS A 38 -2.77 0.88 10.41
CA CYS A 38 -3.10 1.36 11.74
C CYS A 38 -3.85 0.28 12.52
N VAL A 39 -4.26 0.56 13.75
CA VAL A 39 -4.98 -0.41 14.61
C VAL A 39 -6.38 -0.74 14.06
N GLU A 40 -6.96 0.17 13.26
CA GLU A 40 -8.31 0.03 12.71
C GLU A 40 -8.31 -0.67 11.34
N GLY A 41 -7.26 -0.47 10.54
CA GLY A 41 -7.27 -0.84 9.12
C GLY A 41 -5.91 -0.94 8.46
N LEU A 42 -5.93 -1.66 7.34
CA LEU A 42 -4.83 -1.79 6.40
C LEU A 42 -5.17 -0.97 5.15
N GLY A 43 -4.21 -0.21 4.65
CA GLY A 43 -4.34 0.59 3.44
C GLY A 43 -3.16 0.38 2.51
N ALA A 44 -3.43 0.28 1.20
CA ALA A 44 -2.38 0.36 0.20
C ALA A 44 -2.84 1.11 -1.04
N ALA A 45 -1.90 1.82 -1.65
CA ALA A 45 -2.08 2.56 -2.89
C ALA A 45 -1.03 2.12 -3.89
N LEU A 46 -1.48 1.61 -5.04
CA LEU A 46 -0.62 1.28 -6.17
C LEU A 46 -0.54 2.49 -7.08
N HIS A 47 0.68 2.97 -7.30
CA HIS A 47 0.99 4.14 -8.12
C HIS A 47 1.95 3.75 -9.24
N GLN A 48 2.02 4.60 -10.25
CA GLN A 48 3.02 4.49 -11.32
C GLN A 48 3.40 5.88 -11.80
N THR A 49 4.68 6.03 -12.18
CA THR A 49 5.20 7.25 -12.78
C THR A 49 5.20 7.10 -14.29
N GLN A 50 4.43 7.94 -14.98
CA GLN A 50 4.31 7.95 -16.44
C GLN A 50 4.68 9.32 -17.01
N ILE A 51 5.06 9.37 -18.28
CA ILE A 51 5.31 10.63 -18.98
C ILE A 51 4.00 11.08 -19.60
N ILE A 52 3.45 12.19 -19.10
CA ILE A 52 2.24 12.83 -19.61
C ILE A 52 2.63 14.25 -20.00
N ASN A 53 2.41 14.62 -21.27
CA ASN A 53 2.81 15.93 -21.81
C ASN A 53 4.29 16.27 -21.53
N ASP A 54 5.18 15.32 -21.83
CA ASP A 54 6.65 15.42 -21.64
C ASP A 54 7.12 15.65 -20.19
N LYS A 55 6.24 15.42 -19.21
CA LYS A 55 6.56 15.54 -17.79
C LYS A 55 6.32 14.21 -17.06
N PRO A 56 7.23 13.81 -16.14
CA PRO A 56 6.97 12.68 -15.27
C PRO A 56 5.86 13.04 -14.28
N VAL A 57 4.77 12.28 -14.32
CA VAL A 57 3.63 12.40 -13.40
C VAL A 57 3.47 11.06 -12.70
N GLU A 58 3.57 11.07 -11.37
CA GLU A 58 3.19 9.92 -10.54
C GLU A 58 1.69 10.01 -10.27
N GLY A 59 0.96 8.95 -10.61
CA GLY A 59 -0.48 8.88 -10.39
C GLY A 59 -0.92 7.52 -9.84
N PRO A 60 -2.03 7.49 -9.10
CA PRO A 60 -2.59 6.26 -8.58
C PRO A 60 -3.22 5.42 -9.69
N ILE A 61 -3.06 4.11 -9.60
CA ILE A 61 -3.72 3.11 -10.43
C ILE A 61 -4.88 2.49 -9.67
N CYS A 62 -4.62 2.11 -8.41
CA CYS A 62 -5.58 1.38 -7.60
C CYS A 62 -5.34 1.69 -6.12
N PHE A 63 -6.44 1.82 -5.39
CA PHE A 63 -6.45 1.93 -3.94
C PHE A 63 -7.14 0.70 -3.37
N ILE A 64 -6.55 0.11 -2.34
CA ILE A 64 -7.13 -1.00 -1.59
C ILE A 64 -7.10 -0.67 -0.11
N SER A 65 -8.16 -1.01 0.60
CA SER A 65 -8.21 -0.94 2.06
C SER A 65 -9.02 -2.11 2.62
N ARG A 66 -8.78 -2.45 3.89
CA ARG A 66 -9.53 -3.48 4.61
C ARG A 66 -9.46 -3.25 6.11
N GLN A 67 -10.53 -3.60 6.83
CA GLN A 67 -10.55 -3.55 8.28
C GLN A 67 -9.68 -4.68 8.85
N ILE A 68 -9.07 -4.40 10.01
CA ILE A 68 -8.32 -5.39 10.77
C ILE A 68 -9.29 -6.37 11.43
N LYS A 69 -8.96 -7.67 11.37
CA LYS A 69 -9.75 -8.70 12.03
C LYS A 69 -9.49 -8.69 13.55
N PRO A 70 -10.45 -9.12 14.39
CA PRO A 70 -10.27 -9.17 15.84
C PRO A 70 -9.03 -9.98 16.29
N THR A 71 -8.63 -10.97 15.52
CA THR A 71 -7.41 -11.77 15.77
C THR A 71 -6.12 -11.03 15.44
N GLU A 72 -6.16 -10.17 14.42
CA GLU A 72 -5.03 -9.35 13.94
C GLU A 72 -4.85 -8.10 14.82
N ALA A 73 -5.92 -7.63 15.47
CA ALA A 73 -5.90 -6.50 16.41
C ALA A 73 -4.99 -6.75 17.64
N ARG A 74 -4.59 -8.00 17.90
CA ARG A 74 -3.65 -8.37 18.96
C ARG A 74 -2.19 -8.22 18.56
N TYR A 75 -1.91 -7.95 17.28
CA TYR A 75 -0.56 -7.77 16.78
C TYR A 75 0.00 -6.42 17.19
N GLY A 76 1.32 -6.36 17.42
CA GLY A 76 2.00 -5.09 17.64
C GLY A 76 2.05 -4.25 16.35
N ALA A 77 2.23 -2.94 16.46
CA ALA A 77 2.26 -2.02 15.31
C ALA A 77 3.17 -2.51 14.17
N SER A 78 4.40 -2.93 14.48
CA SER A 78 5.33 -3.48 13.50
C SER A 78 4.84 -4.74 12.78
N GLN A 79 4.08 -5.59 13.48
CA GLN A 79 3.50 -6.81 12.89
C GLN A 79 2.30 -6.48 12.00
N ILE A 80 1.51 -5.46 12.37
CA ILE A 80 0.39 -4.97 11.56
C ILE A 80 0.90 -4.38 10.24
N GLU A 81 1.98 -3.62 10.27
CA GLU A 81 2.67 -3.12 9.06
C GLU A 81 3.14 -4.25 8.13
N CYS A 82 3.77 -5.28 8.72
CA CYS A 82 4.18 -6.46 7.98
C CYS A 82 2.99 -7.22 7.37
N LEU A 83 1.89 -7.32 8.12
CA LEU A 83 0.65 -7.92 7.64
C LEU A 83 0.06 -7.11 6.48
N CYS A 84 0.13 -5.78 6.54
CA CYS A 84 -0.32 -4.90 5.47
C CYS A 84 0.43 -5.19 4.16
N LEU A 85 1.76 -5.32 4.22
CA LEU A 85 2.56 -5.70 3.05
C LEU A 85 2.10 -7.03 2.46
N VAL A 86 2.01 -8.09 3.27
CA VAL A 86 1.65 -9.43 2.81
C VAL A 86 0.26 -9.41 2.17
N TRP A 87 -0.70 -8.76 2.82
CA TRP A 87 -2.06 -8.62 2.31
C TRP A 87 -2.09 -7.84 0.98
N ALA A 88 -1.35 -6.73 0.88
CA ALA A 88 -1.28 -5.94 -0.35
C ALA A 88 -0.68 -6.73 -1.51
N LEU A 89 0.40 -7.49 -1.27
CA LEU A 89 1.02 -8.37 -2.26
C LEU A 89 0.07 -9.47 -2.74
N GLU A 90 -0.66 -10.11 -1.82
CA GLU A 90 -1.67 -11.12 -2.18
C GLU A 90 -2.81 -10.52 -3.02
N LYS A 91 -3.28 -9.32 -2.68
CA LYS A 91 -4.39 -8.66 -3.40
C LYS A 91 -3.98 -8.11 -4.75
N LEU A 92 -2.76 -7.60 -4.88
CA LEU A 92 -2.23 -6.99 -6.09
C LEU A 92 -1.32 -7.95 -6.87
N HIS A 93 -1.39 -9.26 -6.59
CA HIS A 93 -0.57 -10.28 -7.25
C HIS A 93 -0.59 -10.13 -8.78
N TYR A 94 -1.76 -9.94 -9.38
CA TYR A 94 -1.90 -9.77 -10.83
C TYR A 94 -1.19 -8.53 -11.40
N TYR A 95 -0.92 -7.51 -10.59
CA TYR A 95 -0.17 -6.31 -11.01
C TYR A 95 1.34 -6.45 -10.76
N LEU A 96 1.70 -7.06 -9.62
CA LEU A 96 3.06 -7.07 -9.10
C LEU A 96 3.87 -8.30 -9.51
N TYR A 97 3.19 -9.38 -9.92
CA TYR A 97 3.87 -10.60 -10.32
C TYR A 97 4.67 -10.40 -11.62
N GLY A 98 5.97 -10.68 -11.55
CA GLY A 98 6.88 -10.55 -12.70
C GLY A 98 7.29 -9.11 -13.06
N THR A 99 6.80 -8.10 -12.34
CA THR A 99 7.14 -6.68 -12.58
C THR A 99 8.14 -6.20 -11.52
N VAL A 100 8.80 -5.07 -11.78
CA VAL A 100 9.70 -4.42 -10.81
C VAL A 100 8.91 -3.36 -10.06
N PHE A 101 9.02 -3.32 -8.74
CA PHE A 101 8.28 -2.35 -7.95
C PHE A 101 8.97 -1.99 -6.64
N ASP A 102 8.67 -0.78 -6.19
CA ASP A 102 9.15 -0.25 -4.92
C ASP A 102 8.02 -0.26 -3.89
N VAL A 103 8.27 -0.87 -2.73
CA VAL A 103 7.39 -0.80 -1.57
C VAL A 103 7.80 0.35 -0.69
N ILE A 104 6.89 1.29 -0.50
CA ILE A 104 7.10 2.51 0.27
C ILE A 104 6.34 2.37 1.57
N THR A 105 7.04 2.49 2.70
CA THR A 105 6.48 2.37 4.06
C THR A 105 7.24 3.29 5.01
N ASP A 106 6.57 3.75 6.07
CA ASP A 106 7.20 4.48 7.16
C ASP A 106 7.72 3.54 8.28
N CYS A 107 7.63 2.23 8.08
CA CYS A 107 8.00 1.25 9.09
C CYS A 107 9.25 0.45 8.69
N ASN A 108 10.36 0.70 9.39
CA ASN A 108 11.60 -0.07 9.20
C ASN A 108 11.46 -1.55 9.58
N ALA A 109 10.44 -1.93 10.35
CA ALA A 109 10.22 -3.31 10.74
C ALA A 109 9.93 -4.23 9.53
N VAL A 110 9.38 -3.69 8.45
CA VAL A 110 9.12 -4.44 7.21
C VAL A 110 10.44 -4.90 6.57
N LYS A 111 11.48 -4.04 6.59
CA LYS A 111 12.84 -4.42 6.16
C LYS A 111 13.44 -5.48 7.07
N SER A 112 13.25 -5.33 8.38
CA SER A 112 13.75 -6.28 9.38
C SER A 112 13.09 -7.65 9.26
N LEU A 113 11.80 -7.72 8.90
CA LEU A 113 11.08 -8.97 8.67
C LEU A 113 11.80 -9.84 7.65
N LEU A 114 12.26 -9.29 6.52
CA LEU A 114 12.90 -10.08 5.46
C LEU A 114 14.27 -10.64 5.83
N ASN A 115 14.95 -10.02 6.78
CA ASN A 115 16.30 -10.40 7.20
C ASN A 115 16.31 -11.16 8.54
N MET A 116 15.15 -11.41 9.13
CA MET A 116 15.02 -12.08 10.42
C MET A 116 15.37 -13.56 10.30
N LYS A 117 16.38 -14.02 11.04
CA LYS A 117 16.87 -15.41 11.04
C LYS A 117 15.99 -16.37 11.84
N THR A 118 15.34 -15.89 12.90
CA THR A 118 14.50 -16.70 13.80
C THR A 118 13.10 -16.08 13.93
N PRO A 119 12.29 -16.11 12.86
CA PRO A 119 10.93 -15.58 12.89
C PRO A 119 9.98 -16.49 13.68
N ASN A 120 8.98 -15.89 14.33
CA ASN A 120 7.83 -16.63 14.85
C ASN A 120 7.05 -17.31 13.72
N ARG A 121 6.27 -18.37 14.04
CA ARG A 121 5.56 -19.19 13.05
C ARG A 121 4.73 -18.38 12.03
N HIS A 122 4.04 -17.32 12.45
CA HIS A 122 3.27 -16.46 11.54
C HIS A 122 4.18 -15.59 10.66
N MET A 123 5.25 -15.03 11.23
CA MET A 123 6.23 -14.24 10.48
C MET A 123 7.00 -15.09 9.45
N LEU A 124 7.25 -16.37 9.75
CA LEU A 124 7.84 -17.31 8.80
C LEU A 124 6.93 -17.51 7.58
N ARG A 125 5.61 -17.65 7.80
CA ARG A 125 4.64 -17.77 6.69
C ARG A 125 4.65 -16.51 5.82
N TRP A 126 4.71 -15.33 6.45
CA TRP A 126 4.81 -14.05 5.73
C TRP A 126 6.11 -13.94 4.94
N GLN A 127 7.25 -14.32 5.52
CA GLN A 127 8.52 -14.33 4.81
C GLN A 127 8.47 -15.22 3.56
N ILE A 128 7.86 -16.41 3.66
CA ILE A 128 7.70 -17.33 2.53
C ILE A 128 6.85 -16.70 1.43
N ALA A 129 5.73 -16.08 1.79
CA ALA A 129 4.87 -15.38 0.81
C ALA A 129 5.60 -14.24 0.11
N ILE A 130 6.45 -13.50 0.81
CA ILE A 130 7.20 -12.38 0.22
C ILE A 130 8.39 -12.85 -0.63
N GLN A 131 8.91 -14.08 -0.44
CA GLN A 131 10.07 -14.57 -1.21
C GLN A 131 9.83 -14.53 -2.72
N GLU A 132 8.60 -14.76 -3.18
CA GLU A 132 8.23 -14.73 -4.59
C GLU A 132 8.54 -13.37 -5.24
N TYR A 133 8.41 -12.27 -4.50
CA TYR A 133 8.63 -10.91 -5.00
C TYR A 133 10.03 -10.38 -4.71
N ARG A 134 10.83 -11.08 -3.90
CA ARG A 134 12.09 -10.56 -3.35
C ARG A 134 13.12 -10.15 -4.40
N GLY A 135 13.11 -10.80 -5.57
CA GLY A 135 14.01 -10.46 -6.69
C GLY A 135 13.68 -9.14 -7.37
N ASN A 136 12.42 -8.71 -7.32
CA ASN A 136 11.91 -7.57 -8.09
C ASN A 136 11.37 -6.44 -7.20
N MET A 137 11.32 -6.66 -5.88
CA MET A 137 10.79 -5.75 -4.88
C MET A 137 11.91 -5.04 -4.12
N THR A 138 11.88 -3.71 -4.11
CA THR A 138 12.76 -2.90 -3.25
C THR A 138 11.95 -2.23 -2.16
N ILE A 139 12.36 -2.34 -0.89
CA ILE A 139 11.68 -1.62 0.20
C ILE A 139 12.38 -0.27 0.43
N VAL A 140 11.62 0.80 0.25
CA VAL A 140 12.03 2.18 0.49
C VAL A 140 11.33 2.68 1.75
N HIS A 141 12.12 3.14 2.72
CA HIS A 141 11.56 3.79 3.89
C HIS A 141 11.44 5.29 3.58
N LYS A 142 10.22 5.84 3.65
CA LYS A 142 9.96 7.28 3.51
C LYS A 142 9.33 7.82 4.79
N SER A 143 9.63 9.07 5.13
CA SER A 143 9.06 9.71 6.31
C SER A 143 7.59 10.07 6.10
N CYS A 144 6.84 10.01 7.20
CA CYS A 144 5.36 10.07 7.27
C CYS A 144 4.73 11.28 6.53
N ASN A 145 5.43 12.42 6.40
CA ASN A 145 4.88 13.63 5.76
C ASN A 145 4.54 13.48 4.26
N ILE A 146 5.19 12.55 3.55
CA ILE A 146 4.98 12.31 2.11
C ILE A 146 3.99 11.15 1.89
N HIS A 147 3.56 10.46 2.95
CA HIS A 147 2.82 9.19 2.88
C HIS A 147 1.29 9.33 2.90
N LYS A 148 0.78 10.53 2.59
CA LYS A 148 -0.64 10.88 2.73
C LYS A 148 -1.59 10.06 1.85
N ASN A 149 -1.06 9.45 0.78
CA ASN A 149 -1.84 8.68 -0.19
C ASN A 149 -2.39 7.38 0.43
N ALA A 150 -1.63 6.75 1.32
CA ALA A 150 -2.04 5.51 2.00
C ALA A 150 -2.59 5.77 3.41
N ASP A 151 -2.13 6.84 4.09
CA ASP A 151 -2.54 7.20 5.45
C ASP A 151 -4.06 7.46 5.59
N GLY A 152 -4.67 8.05 4.57
CA GLY A 152 -6.13 8.23 4.56
C GLY A 152 -6.89 6.89 4.54
N LEU A 153 -6.37 5.90 3.82
CA LEU A 153 -7.02 4.60 3.58
C LEU A 153 -6.85 3.62 4.74
N SER A 154 -5.74 3.71 5.46
CA SER A 154 -5.49 2.88 6.64
C SER A 154 -6.34 3.33 7.83
N ARG A 155 -6.48 4.65 8.03
CA ARG A 155 -7.23 5.27 9.15
C ARG A 155 -8.74 5.32 8.93
N TRP A 156 -9.18 5.45 7.68
CA TRP A 156 -10.59 5.48 7.32
C TRP A 156 -10.89 4.37 6.34
N VAL A 157 -11.13 3.19 6.89
CA VAL A 157 -11.39 2.01 6.08
C VAL A 157 -12.70 2.19 5.32
N LEU A 158 -12.65 1.94 4.00
CA LEU A 158 -13.80 1.99 3.10
C LEU A 158 -14.71 0.77 3.26
#